data_AF-A0AAU0XPN7-F1
#
_entry.id   AF-A0AAU0XPN7-F1
#
_cell.length_a   1.000
_cell.length_b   1.000
_cell.length_c   1.000
_cell.angle_alpha   90.00
_cell.angle_beta   90.00
_cell.angle_gamma   90.00
#
_symmetry.space_group_name_H-M   'P 1'
#
loop_
_entity.id
_entity.type
_entity.pdbx_description
1 polymer ?
#
loop_
_entity_poly.entity_id
_entity_poly.type
_entity_poly.pdbx_seq_one_letter_code
_entity_poly.pdbx_strand_id
1 'polypeptide(L)'
;MPYPENLDHHFVVDPAKFDFYAMDCYRLLGEDRFAENLAHEVIRAGTDFDRSERSPMRMAEARITLGVVAARQGDLDQAVNYGEWALNGDRQSLPSLLMVSENWQPSSTGTTPRKRQAASTWIT
;
A
#
# COMPACT_ATOMS: atom_id res chain seq x y z
N MET A 1 -9.17 -35.36 -7.73
CA MET A 1 -9.23 -34.40 -6.61
C MET A 1 -10.69 -34.08 -6.34
N PRO A 2 -11.09 -33.85 -5.08
CA PRO A 2 -12.43 -33.34 -4.77
C PRO A 2 -12.66 -31.98 -5.44
N TYR A 3 -13.92 -31.68 -5.73
CA TYR A 3 -14.28 -30.37 -6.28
C TYR A 3 -14.07 -29.29 -5.21
N PRO A 4 -13.51 -28.11 -5.55
CA PRO A 4 -13.18 -27.09 -4.56
C PRO A 4 -14.46 -26.52 -3.92
N GLU A 5 -14.44 -26.40 -2.59
CA GLU A 5 -15.54 -25.78 -1.83
C GLU A 5 -15.52 -24.25 -1.92
N ASN A 6 -14.36 -23.67 -2.23
CA ASN A 6 -14.20 -22.24 -2.51
C ASN A 6 -13.55 -22.03 -3.88
N LEU A 7 -14.31 -21.46 -4.81
CA LEU A 7 -13.85 -21.18 -6.18
C LEU A 7 -12.77 -20.09 -6.23
N ASP A 8 -12.69 -19.23 -5.20
CA ASP A 8 -11.65 -18.19 -5.09
C ASP A 8 -10.27 -18.76 -4.72
N HIS A 9 -10.22 -20.02 -4.26
CA HIS A 9 -8.97 -20.73 -3.97
C HIS A 9 -8.43 -21.51 -5.18
N HIS A 10 -9.10 -21.45 -6.33
CA HIS A 10 -8.57 -21.97 -7.58
C HIS A 10 -7.63 -20.95 -8.24
N PHE A 11 -6.72 -21.40 -9.12
CA PHE A 11 -5.88 -20.50 -9.91
C PHE A 11 -6.75 -19.69 -10.88
N VAL A 12 -7.33 -18.59 -10.37
CA VAL A 12 -8.14 -17.64 -11.11
C VAL A 12 -7.29 -16.41 -11.38
N VAL A 13 -7.39 -15.88 -12.60
CA VAL A 13 -6.83 -14.57 -12.92
C VAL A 13 -7.71 -13.54 -12.23
N ASP A 14 -7.22 -12.98 -11.13
CA ASP A 14 -7.84 -11.85 -10.42
C ASP A 14 -7.53 -10.54 -11.18
N PRO A 15 -8.50 -9.94 -11.88
CA PRO A 15 -8.26 -8.72 -12.64
C PRO A 15 -7.87 -7.54 -11.74
N ALA A 16 -8.40 -7.49 -10.51
CA ALA A 16 -8.10 -6.42 -9.54
C ALA A 16 -6.66 -6.49 -9.02
N LYS A 17 -5.97 -7.61 -9.25
CA LYS A 17 -4.55 -7.75 -8.93
C LYS A 17 -3.67 -6.89 -9.84
N PHE A 18 -4.07 -6.70 -11.10
CA PHE A 18 -3.35 -5.82 -12.02
C PHE A 18 -3.40 -4.38 -11.52
N ASP A 19 -4.59 -3.87 -11.20
CA ASP A 19 -4.79 -2.50 -10.73
C ASP A 19 -4.02 -2.23 -9.44
N PHE A 20 -3.97 -3.21 -8.54
CA PHE A 20 -3.18 -3.12 -7.31
C PHE A 20 -1.67 -2.98 -7.54
N TYR A 21 -1.08 -3.78 -8.43
CA TYR A 21 0.35 -3.62 -8.72
C TYR A 21 0.64 -2.36 -9.53
N ALA A 22 -0.25 -2.01 -10.47
CA ALA A 22 -0.11 -0.78 -11.24
C ALA A 22 -0.18 0.46 -10.33
N MET A 23 -1.11 0.48 -9.38
CA MET A 23 -1.23 1.51 -8.34
C MET A 23 0.10 1.72 -7.63
N ASP A 24 0.73 0.63 -7.16
CA ASP A 24 1.97 0.70 -6.42
C ASP A 24 3.13 1.22 -7.29
N CYS A 25 3.20 0.80 -8.55
CA CYS A 25 4.17 1.35 -9.50
C CYS A 25 3.99 2.85 -9.71
N TYR A 26 2.77 3.33 -9.91
CA TYR A 26 2.51 4.76 -10.10
C TYR A 26 2.78 5.58 -8.83
N ARG A 27 2.47 5.05 -7.65
CA ARG A 27 2.83 5.65 -6.35
C ARG A 27 4.34 5.84 -6.23
N LEU A 28 5.11 4.82 -6.62
CA LEU A 28 6.58 4.86 -6.60
C LEU A 28 7.15 5.88 -7.60
N LEU A 29 6.53 6.00 -8.78
CA LEU A 29 6.93 6.96 -9.82
C LEU A 29 6.54 8.41 -9.53
N GLY A 30 5.68 8.66 -8.53
CA GLY A 30 5.16 10.01 -8.25
C GLY A 30 4.01 10.43 -9.17
N GLU A 31 3.44 9.49 -9.92
CA GLU A 31 2.31 9.71 -10.82
C GLU A 31 1.00 9.67 -10.02
N ASP A 32 0.85 10.66 -9.13
CA ASP A 32 -0.14 10.65 -8.05
C ASP A 32 -1.57 10.50 -8.55
N ARG A 33 -1.93 11.14 -9.68
CA ARG A 33 -3.27 11.01 -10.27
C ARG A 33 -3.59 9.57 -10.70
N PHE A 34 -2.63 8.83 -11.24
CA PHE A 34 -2.86 7.44 -11.64
C PHE A 34 -2.91 6.52 -10.41
N ALA A 35 -2.02 6.75 -9.45
CA ALA A 35 -2.01 6.02 -8.19
C ALA A 35 -3.33 6.17 -7.43
N GLU A 36 -3.85 7.40 -7.33
CA GLU A 36 -5.11 7.71 -6.65
C GLU A 36 -6.31 7.02 -7.30
N ASN A 37 -6.45 7.12 -8.63
CA ASN A 37 -7.56 6.49 -9.35
C ASN A 37 -7.55 4.96 -9.18
N LEU A 38 -6.37 4.34 -9.28
CA LEU A 38 -6.24 2.90 -9.10
C LEU A 38 -6.45 2.48 -7.65
N ALA A 39 -6.04 3.28 -6.67
CA ALA A 39 -6.30 3.01 -5.26
C ALA A 39 -7.80 2.99 -4.96
N HIS A 40 -8.57 3.92 -5.54
CA HIS A 40 -10.02 3.90 -5.45
C HIS A 40 -10.63 2.66 -6.10
N GLU A 41 -10.12 2.24 -7.26
CA GLU A 41 -10.58 1.03 -7.94
C GLU A 41 -10.28 -0.24 -7.13
N VAL A 42 -9.10 -0.34 -6.53
CA VAL A 42 -8.71 -1.45 -5.65
C VAL A 42 -9.64 -1.54 -4.43
N ILE A 43 -9.97 -0.41 -3.80
CA ILE A 43 -10.93 -0.37 -2.69
C ILE A 43 -12.33 -0.78 -3.16
N ARG A 44 -12.78 -0.25 -4.30
CA ARG A 44 -14.10 -0.55 -4.88
C ARG A 44 -14.24 -2.04 -5.22
N ALA A 45 -13.24 -2.63 -5.87
CA ALA A 45 -13.22 -4.04 -6.25
C ALA A 45 -13.04 -4.97 -5.04
N GLY A 46 -12.38 -4.50 -3.99
CA GLY A 46 -12.16 -5.24 -2.74
C GLY A 46 -13.35 -5.22 -1.77
N THR A 47 -14.34 -4.36 -1.99
CA THR A 47 -15.52 -4.20 -1.13
C THR A 47 -16.69 -4.99 -1.70
N ASP A 48 -17.27 -5.89 -0.91
CA ASP A 48 -18.46 -6.64 -1.29
C ASP A 48 -19.75 -5.82 -1.13
N PHE A 49 -20.88 -6.31 -1.63
CA PHE A 49 -22.19 -5.68 -1.51
C PHE A 49 -22.60 -5.41 -0.05
N ASP A 50 -22.22 -6.29 0.87
CA ASP A 50 -22.48 -6.16 2.30
C ASP A 50 -21.46 -5.26 3.03
N ARG A 51 -20.55 -4.62 2.27
CA ARG A 51 -19.43 -3.80 2.73
C ARG A 51 -18.30 -4.58 3.42
N SER A 52 -18.29 -5.90 3.34
CA SER A 52 -17.15 -6.69 3.81
C SER A 52 -15.92 -6.49 2.90
N GLU A 53 -14.75 -6.52 3.51
CA GLU A 53 -13.47 -6.42 2.80
C GLU A 53 -12.98 -7.81 2.39
N ARG A 54 -12.99 -8.09 1.08
CA ARG A 54 -12.52 -9.38 0.54
C ARG A 54 -11.01 -9.52 0.55
N SER A 55 -10.28 -8.41 0.56
CA SER A 55 -8.81 -8.39 0.51
C SER A 55 -8.23 -7.33 1.47
N PRO A 56 -8.34 -7.53 2.80
CA PRO A 56 -8.04 -6.49 3.78
C PRO A 56 -6.63 -5.87 3.65
N MET A 57 -5.61 -6.69 3.38
CA MET A 57 -4.24 -6.19 3.19
C MET A 57 -4.11 -5.31 1.93
N ARG A 58 -4.76 -5.70 0.83
CA ARG A 58 -4.73 -4.94 -0.43
C ARG A 58 -5.43 -3.60 -0.26
N MET A 59 -6.54 -3.59 0.48
CA MET A 59 -7.29 -2.38 0.80
C MET A 59 -6.52 -1.46 1.75
N ALA A 60 -5.82 -2.03 2.75
CA ALA A 60 -4.94 -1.26 3.62
C ALA A 60 -3.81 -0.57 2.83
N GLU A 61 -3.16 -1.27 1.89
CA GLU A 61 -2.10 -0.69 1.05
C GLU A 61 -2.63 0.37 0.06
N ALA A 62 -3.85 0.18 -0.47
CA ALA A 62 -4.51 1.21 -1.26
C ALA A 62 -4.82 2.48 -0.43
N ARG A 63 -5.24 2.33 0.82
CA ARG A 63 -5.42 3.46 1.75
C ARG A 63 -4.11 4.17 2.04
N ILE A 64 -3.02 3.44 2.31
CA ILE A 64 -1.69 4.07 2.47
C ILE A 64 -1.29 4.82 1.21
N THR A 65 -1.60 4.30 0.02
CA THR A 65 -1.35 4.99 -1.25
C THR A 65 -2.09 6.33 -1.33
N LEU A 66 -3.38 6.35 -0.97
CA LEU A 66 -4.16 7.60 -0.89
C LEU A 66 -3.57 8.56 0.14
N GLY A 67 -3.10 8.05 1.29
CA GLY A 67 -2.42 8.86 2.30
C GLY A 67 -1.13 9.51 1.79
N VAL A 68 -0.31 8.76 1.02
CA VAL A 68 0.91 9.29 0.38
C VAL A 68 0.58 10.36 -0.65
N VAL A 69 -0.44 10.14 -1.48
CA VAL A 69 -0.90 11.13 -2.47
C VAL A 69 -1.38 12.41 -1.78
N ALA A 70 -2.22 12.29 -0.75
CA ALA A 70 -2.71 13.43 0.02
C ALA A 70 -1.56 14.22 0.66
N ALA A 71 -0.57 13.53 1.24
CA ALA A 71 0.61 14.16 1.82
C ALA A 71 1.43 14.95 0.79
N ARG A 72 1.57 14.42 -0.44
CA ARG A 72 2.28 15.11 -1.54
C ARG A 72 1.54 16.34 -2.04
N GLN A 73 0.21 16.31 -2.01
CA GLN A 73 -0.64 17.45 -2.36
C GLN A 73 -0.72 18.50 -1.23
N GLY A 74 -0.14 18.20 -0.06
CA GLY A 74 -0.14 19.09 1.11
C GLY A 74 -1.37 18.94 2.01
N ASP A 75 -2.26 17.99 1.74
CA ASP A 75 -3.42 17.67 2.56
C ASP A 75 -3.02 16.65 3.66
N LEU A 76 -2.38 17.17 4.71
CA LEU A 76 -1.90 16.35 5.81
C LEU A 76 -3.03 15.73 6.63
N ASP A 77 -4.19 16.39 6.72
CA ASP A 77 -5.35 15.88 7.45
C ASP A 77 -5.89 14.62 6.77
N GLN A 78 -6.07 14.66 5.44
CA GLN A 78 -6.45 13.47 4.69
C GLN A 78 -5.38 12.38 4.72
N ALA A 79 -4.10 12.76 4.69
CA ALA A 79 -3.01 11.79 4.79
C ALA A 79 -3.07 10.98 6.10
N VAL A 80 -3.30 11.65 7.23
CA VAL A 80 -3.46 11.02 8.55
C VAL A 80 -4.70 10.13 8.57
N ASN A 81 -5.85 10.64 8.10
CA ASN A 81 -7.10 9.87 8.08
C ASN A 81 -6.96 8.55 7.31
N TYR A 82 -6.31 8.58 6.14
CA TYR A 82 -6.06 7.36 5.37
C TYR A 82 -5.07 6.41 6.05
N GLY A 83 -4.04 6.95 6.70
CA GLY A 83 -3.10 6.17 7.50
C GLY A 83 -3.77 5.45 8.66
N GLU A 84 -4.60 6.16 9.44
CA GLU A 84 -5.38 5.58 10.53
C GLU A 84 -6.35 4.51 10.02
N TRP A 85 -7.02 4.77 8.90
CA TRP A 85 -7.93 3.78 8.33
C TRP A 85 -7.20 2.50 7.90
N ALA A 86 -6.02 2.62 7.28
CA ALA A 86 -5.20 1.48 6.91
C ALA A 86 -4.74 0.65 8.14
N LEU A 87 -4.45 1.33 9.26
CA LEU A 87 -3.98 0.73 10.52
C LEU A 87 -5.11 0.24 11.43
N ASN A 88 -6.37 0.36 11.03
CA ASN A 88 -7.52 -0.13 11.81
C ASN A 88 -8.17 -1.39 11.20
N GLY A 89 -7.61 -1.95 10.13
CA GLY A 89 -8.12 -3.20 9.53
C GLY A 89 -7.81 -4.45 10.37
N ASP A 90 -8.66 -5.47 10.28
CA ASP A 90 -8.54 -6.72 11.07
C ASP A 90 -7.23 -7.50 10.80
N ARG A 91 -6.71 -7.42 9.57
CA ARG A 91 -5.45 -8.05 9.17
C ARG A 91 -4.42 -6.96 8.85
N GLN A 92 -3.28 -7.03 9.53
CA GLN A 92 -2.23 -6.02 9.43
C GLN A 92 -0.86 -6.67 9.23
N SER A 93 -0.08 -6.13 8.30
CA SER A 93 1.35 -6.39 8.18
C SER A 93 2.08 -5.07 8.30
N LEU A 94 2.52 -4.74 9.52
CA LEU A 94 3.24 -3.48 9.78
C LEU A 94 4.46 -3.31 8.86
N PRO A 95 5.29 -4.33 8.57
CA PRO A 95 6.38 -4.17 7.61
C PRO A 95 5.91 -3.80 6.19
N SER A 96 4.81 -4.39 5.72
CA SER A 96 4.25 -4.07 4.39
C SER A 96 3.72 -2.64 4.35
N LEU A 97 2.96 -2.25 5.36
CA LEU A 97 2.39 -0.91 5.46
C LEU A 97 3.48 0.17 5.61
N LEU A 98 4.55 -0.13 6.35
CA LEU A 98 5.73 0.74 6.42
C LEU A 98 6.37 0.88 5.04
N MET A 99 6.67 -0.21 4.35
CA MET A 99 7.28 -0.18 3.01
C MET A 99 6.43 0.62 2.00
N VAL A 100 5.10 0.52 2.06
CA VAL A 100 4.19 1.28 1.19
C VAL A 100 4.08 2.75 1.61
N SER A 101 4.21 3.05 2.91
CA SER A 101 4.24 4.43 3.41
C SER A 101 5.58 5.12 3.15
N GLU A 102 6.66 4.34 3.07
CA GLU A 102 8.01 4.82 2.77
C GLU A 102 8.09 5.22 1.29
N ASN A 103 7.85 6.51 1.01
CA ASN A 103 8.32 7.13 -0.22
C ASN A 103 8.59 8.62 -0.03
N TRP A 104 9.73 8.92 0.59
CA TRP A 104 10.33 10.25 0.60
C TRP A 104 11.79 10.16 0.16
N GLN A 105 12.07 10.60 -1.08
CA GLN A 105 13.40 11.05 -1.47
C GLN A 105 13.29 12.56 -1.77
N PRO A 106 13.92 13.44 -0.98
CA PRO A 106 14.16 14.78 -1.45
C PRO A 106 15.10 14.68 -2.65
N SER A 107 14.84 15.43 -3.73
CA SER A 107 15.83 15.65 -4.77
C SER A 107 17.09 16.23 -4.10
N SER A 108 18.11 15.40 -3.93
CA SER A 108 19.35 15.76 -3.25
C SER A 108 20.24 16.59 -4.17
N THR A 109 19.85 17.84 -4.42
CA THR A 109 20.84 18.88 -4.71
C THR A 109 21.44 19.33 -3.38
N GLY A 110 22.26 18.46 -2.79
CA GLY A 110 22.89 18.71 -1.50
C GLY A 110 23.54 17.45 -0.93
N THR A 111 24.75 17.14 -1.37
CA THR A 111 25.60 16.07 -0.83
C THR A 111 25.66 16.13 0.70
N THR A 112 25.14 15.11 1.37
CA THR A 112 25.53 14.78 2.76
C THR A 112 25.85 13.29 2.82
N PRO A 113 27.09 12.89 3.17
CA PRO A 113 27.49 11.49 3.13
C PRO A 113 26.81 10.71 4.25
N ARG A 114 26.11 9.64 3.87
CA ARG A 114 25.53 8.64 4.78
C ARG A 114 26.65 7.99 5.60
N LYS A 115 26.79 8.35 6.88
CA LYS A 115 27.64 7.61 7.81
C LYS A 115 27.12 6.18 7.90
N ARG A 116 27.93 5.21 7.46
CA ARG A 116 27.71 3.78 7.71
C ARG A 116 27.79 3.57 9.22
N GLN A 117 26.68 3.28 9.88
CA GLN A 117 26.74 2.66 11.21
C GLN A 117 27.28 1.25 11.01
N ALA A 118 28.51 1.04 11.48
CA ALA A 118 29.09 -0.27 11.60
C ALA A 118 28.25 -1.09 12.60
N ALA A 119 27.75 -2.24 12.15
CA ALA A 119 27.18 -3.23 13.05
C ALA A 119 28.30 -3.74 13.96
N SER A 120 28.27 -3.34 15.23
CA SER A 120 29.16 -3.85 16.25
C SER A 120 28.70 -5.24 16.68
N THR A 121 29.54 -6.23 16.35
CA THR A 121 29.84 -7.47 17.08
C THR A 121 29.24 -7.57 18.48
N TRP A 122 28.41 -8.60 18.74
CA TRP A 122 28.32 -9.33 20.01
C TRP A 122 27.58 -10.67 19.81
N ILE A 123 28.31 -11.75 19.52
CA ILE A 123 27.98 -13.11 19.96
C ILE A 123 29.30 -13.76 20.39
N THR A 124 29.44 -13.96 21.70
CA THR A 124 30.26 -15.02 22.30
C THR A 124 29.28 -15.98 22.95
#